data_AF-A0A1A7Z5J0-F1
#
_entry.id   AF-A0A1A7Z5J0-F1
#
_cell.length_a   1.000
_cell.length_b   1.000
_cell.length_c   1.000
_cell.angle_alpha   90.00
_cell.angle_beta   90.00
_cell.angle_gamma   90.00
#
_symmetry.space_group_name_H-M   'P 1'
#
loop_
_entity.id
_entity.type
_entity.pdbx_description
1 polymer ?
#
loop_
_entity_poly.entity_id
_entity_poly.type
_entity_poly.pdbx_seq_one_letter_code
_entity_poly.pdbx_strand_id
1 'polypeptide(L)'
;QWLRDELAGAQQRLQDSEQEVVTLEEQNRHLQFMSSIRKYDQDEPPLDEQDSSSNKETLEDLFPAEDEEQTPMSQPHHSSAAAAAQQGGYEIPARLRTLHNLVIQYASQGRYEVAVPLCKQALEDLEKSSGHTHPDVATMLNILALVYRDQNKYKEAANLLNDALAIREKTLGLDHPAVAATLNNLAVLYGKRGKYKEAEPLCKRALEIREKVLGSDHPDVAKQLNN
;
A
#
# COMPACT_ATOMS: atom_id res chain seq x y z
N GLN A 1 -26.25 55.22 8.45
CA GLN A 1 -24.89 54.66 8.64
C GLN A 1 -24.81 53.70 9.82
N TRP A 2 -25.03 54.14 11.06
CA TRP A 2 -24.76 53.39 12.30
C TRP A 2 -25.18 51.90 12.35
N LEU A 3 -26.41 51.56 11.94
CA LEU A 3 -26.89 50.16 11.97
C LEU A 3 -26.11 49.22 11.04
N ARG A 4 -25.57 49.74 9.91
CA ARG A 4 -24.73 48.93 9.01
C ARG A 4 -23.35 48.71 9.60
N ASP A 5 -22.81 49.72 10.28
CA ASP A 5 -21.50 49.64 10.92
C ASP A 5 -21.53 48.69 12.13
N GLU A 6 -22.61 48.71 12.91
CA GLU A 6 -22.81 47.76 14.03
C GLU A 6 -23.04 46.32 13.54
N LEU A 7 -23.80 46.13 12.45
CA LEU A 7 -23.99 44.82 11.84
C LEU A 7 -22.66 44.25 11.30
N ALA A 8 -21.86 45.08 10.62
CA ALA A 8 -20.55 44.68 10.13
C ALA A 8 -19.59 44.34 11.30
N GLY A 9 -19.62 45.13 12.38
CA GLY A 9 -18.87 44.84 13.60
C GLY A 9 -19.28 43.52 14.26
N ALA A 10 -20.58 43.21 14.30
CA ALA A 10 -21.07 41.94 14.82
C ALA A 10 -20.67 40.75 13.94
N GLN A 11 -20.69 40.91 12.62
CA GLN A 11 -20.24 39.87 11.68
C GLN A 11 -18.74 39.59 11.81
N GLN A 12 -17.92 40.63 11.98
CA GLN A 12 -16.49 40.45 12.18
C GLN A 12 -16.20 39.70 13.48
N ARG A 13 -16.86 40.07 14.59
CA ARG A 13 -16.71 39.35 15.87
C ARG A 13 -17.14 37.90 15.79
N LEU A 14 -18.20 37.60 15.00
CA LEU A 14 -18.63 36.22 14.76
C LEU A 14 -17.57 35.45 13.99
N GLN A 15 -17.02 36.02 12.91
CA GLN A 15 -15.99 35.39 12.11
C GLN A 15 -14.70 35.14 12.90
N ASP A 16 -14.29 36.09 13.74
CA ASP A 16 -13.13 35.95 14.61
C ASP A 16 -13.36 34.84 15.65
N SER A 17 -14.56 34.77 16.24
CA SER A 17 -14.94 33.69 17.16
C SER A 17 -15.00 32.32 16.48
N GLU A 18 -15.47 32.23 15.24
CA GLU A 18 -15.48 30.99 14.46
C GLU A 18 -14.05 30.50 14.18
N GLN A 19 -13.14 31.41 13.82
CA GLN A 19 -11.72 31.06 13.63
C GLN A 19 -11.08 30.57 14.93
N GLU A 20 -11.36 31.24 16.05
CA GLU A 20 -10.87 30.82 17.36
C GLU A 20 -11.35 29.40 17.72
N VAL A 21 -12.63 29.09 17.47
CA VAL A 21 -13.18 27.74 17.69
C VAL A 21 -12.46 26.69 16.85
N VAL A 22 -12.20 26.97 15.57
CA VAL A 22 -11.45 26.03 14.70
C VAL A 22 -10.05 25.79 15.25
N THR A 23 -9.34 26.83 15.69
CA THR A 23 -7.99 26.68 16.27
C THR A 23 -8.02 25.87 17.58
N LEU A 24 -9.03 26.07 18.43
CA LEU A 24 -9.21 25.31 19.67
C LEU A 24 -9.55 23.84 19.39
N GLU A 25 -10.36 23.55 18.38
CA GLU A 25 -10.66 22.18 17.98
C GLU A 25 -9.41 21.43 17.51
N GLU A 26 -8.55 22.07 16.72
CA GLU A 26 -7.27 21.50 16.28
C GLU A 26 -6.34 21.22 17.47
N GLN A 27 -6.22 22.17 18.41
CA GLN A 27 -5.45 21.98 19.64
C GLN A 27 -6.01 20.85 20.50
N ASN A 28 -7.33 20.73 20.61
CA ASN A 28 -7.97 19.66 21.36
C ASN A 28 -7.70 18.28 20.72
N ARG A 29 -7.81 18.18 19.39
CA ARG A 29 -7.43 16.96 18.66
C ARG A 29 -5.96 16.61 18.89
N HIS A 30 -5.07 17.60 18.88
CA HIS A 30 -3.65 17.37 19.17
C HIS A 30 -3.41 16.87 20.60
N LEU A 31 -4.09 17.46 21.59
CA LEU A 31 -4.02 17.00 22.99
C LEU A 31 -4.58 15.59 23.17
N GLN A 32 -5.69 15.27 22.50
CA GLN A 32 -6.26 13.92 22.49
C GLN A 32 -5.31 12.90 21.85
N PHE A 33 -4.62 13.31 20.78
CA PHE A 33 -3.59 12.50 20.14
C PHE A 33 -2.40 12.26 21.08
N MET A 34 -1.86 13.31 21.72
CA MET A 34 -0.78 13.16 22.70
C MET A 34 -1.18 12.33 23.93
N SER A 35 -2.42 12.45 24.38
CA SER A 35 -2.98 11.61 25.46
C SER A 35 -3.07 10.15 25.04
N SER A 36 -3.46 9.89 23.79
CA SER A 36 -3.49 8.54 23.23
C SER A 36 -2.10 7.93 23.14
N ILE A 37 -1.07 8.70 22.75
CA ILE A 37 0.32 8.25 22.76
C ILE A 37 0.79 7.89 24.18
N ARG A 38 0.51 8.74 25.17
CA ARG A 38 0.90 8.48 26.57
C ARG A 38 0.32 7.19 27.16
N LYS A 39 -0.83 6.73 26.67
CA LYS A 39 -1.41 5.45 27.09
C LYS A 39 -0.60 4.25 26.62
N TYR A 40 0.13 4.37 25.52
CA TYR A 40 1.00 3.30 25.02
C TYR A 40 2.40 3.29 25.67
N ASP A 41 2.84 4.40 26.27
CA ASP A 41 4.08 4.48 27.07
C ASP A 41 3.91 3.96 28.51
N GLN A 42 2.68 3.74 28.99
CA GLN A 42 2.42 3.27 30.37
C GLN A 42 2.36 1.74 30.53
N ASP A 43 2.45 0.97 29.44
CA ASP A 43 2.45 -0.49 29.48
C ASP A 43 3.90 -1.03 29.38
N GLU A 44 4.77 -0.65 30.32
CA GLU A 44 5.97 -1.44 30.66
C GLU A 44 5.58 -2.49 31.72
N PRO A 45 5.94 -3.78 31.55
CA PRO A 45 5.63 -4.80 32.56
C PRO A 45 6.48 -4.58 33.82
N PRO A 46 5.99 -4.98 35.02
CA PRO A 46 6.72 -4.76 36.26
C PRO A 46 7.97 -5.65 36.31
N LEU A 47 9.13 -5.03 36.52
CA LEU A 47 10.35 -5.74 36.89
C LEU A 47 10.26 -6.14 38.37
N ASP A 48 10.24 -7.45 38.62
CA ASP A 48 10.27 -8.03 39.97
C ASP A 48 11.52 -7.59 40.74
N GLU A 49 11.30 -7.17 41.98
CA GLU A 49 12.34 -6.97 42.99
C GLU A 49 12.93 -8.33 43.43
N GLN A 50 14.25 -8.51 43.34
CA GLN A 50 14.97 -9.35 44.29
C GLN A 50 16.40 -8.87 44.55
N ASP A 51 16.78 -9.08 45.80
CA ASP A 51 17.74 -8.36 46.64
C ASP A 51 19.23 -8.56 46.37
N SER A 52 19.97 -7.50 46.75
CA SER A 52 21.28 -7.51 47.43
C SER A 52 22.56 -7.90 46.68
N SER A 53 23.39 -6.87 46.45
CA SER A 53 24.66 -6.63 47.16
C SER A 53 25.78 -6.11 46.24
N SER A 54 26.12 -4.84 46.47
CA SER A 54 27.48 -4.29 46.52
C SER A 54 28.52 -4.86 45.54
N ASN A 55 28.83 -4.12 44.49
CA ASN A 55 30.18 -3.57 44.31
C ASN A 55 30.23 -2.49 43.22
N LYS A 56 30.78 -1.33 43.61
CA LYS A 56 31.19 -0.25 42.72
C LYS A 56 32.48 -0.65 42.02
N GLU A 57 32.43 -0.95 40.73
CA GLU A 57 33.58 -0.86 39.81
C GLU A 57 33.03 -0.32 38.47
N THR A 58 33.05 1.00 38.30
CA THR A 58 33.96 1.71 37.38
C THR A 58 33.86 1.26 35.94
N LEU A 59 33.02 2.00 35.20
CA LEU A 59 33.23 2.53 33.84
C LEU A 59 34.60 2.20 33.22
N GLU A 60 34.59 1.59 32.03
CA GLU A 60 35.73 1.19 31.17
C GLU A 60 36.24 -0.25 31.29
N ASP A 61 35.45 -1.24 30.85
CA ASP A 61 36.02 -2.47 30.25
C ASP A 61 35.07 -3.28 29.33
N LEU A 62 34.12 -2.64 28.65
CA LEU A 62 33.08 -3.34 27.87
C LEU A 62 33.19 -3.22 26.35
N PHE A 63 34.38 -2.93 25.80
CA PHE A 63 34.61 -3.05 24.36
C PHE A 63 35.70 -4.08 24.02
N PRO A 64 35.34 -5.37 23.96
CA PRO A 64 35.97 -6.32 23.05
C PRO A 64 35.18 -6.40 21.74
N ALA A 65 35.92 -6.32 20.64
CA ALA A 65 35.46 -6.38 19.27
C ALA A 65 34.79 -7.71 18.91
N GLU A 66 33.85 -7.61 17.96
CA GLU A 66 33.53 -8.56 16.87
C GLU A 66 33.57 -10.06 17.22
N ASP A 67 32.40 -10.71 17.23
CA ASP A 67 32.10 -11.73 16.21
C ASP A 67 30.63 -12.16 16.24
N GLU A 68 30.14 -12.40 15.03
CA GLU A 68 28.77 -12.72 14.63
C GLU A 68 28.33 -14.11 15.14
N GLU A 69 27.11 -14.24 15.68
CA GLU A 69 26.29 -15.45 15.50
C GLU A 69 24.81 -15.14 15.80
N GLN A 70 24.06 -14.80 14.74
CA GLN A 70 22.61 -14.63 14.80
C GLN A 70 21.91 -15.98 14.66
N THR A 71 21.37 -16.52 15.76
CA THR A 71 20.30 -17.52 15.75
C THR A 71 18.95 -16.84 15.48
N PRO A 72 18.16 -17.23 14.45
CA PRO A 72 16.87 -16.59 14.20
C PRO A 72 15.75 -17.32 14.95
N MET A 73 15.00 -16.61 15.79
CA MET A 73 13.70 -17.08 16.28
C MET A 73 12.61 -16.02 16.11
N SER A 74 11.58 -16.43 15.34
CA SER A 74 10.18 -16.07 15.51
C SER A 74 9.73 -14.65 15.13
N GLN A 75 9.45 -14.47 13.83
CA GLN A 75 8.61 -13.36 13.34
C GLN A 75 7.13 -13.58 13.68
N PRO A 76 6.38 -12.52 14.06
CA PRO A 76 4.93 -12.56 14.14
C PRO A 76 4.33 -12.57 12.73
N HIS A 77 3.26 -13.35 12.55
CA HIS A 77 2.55 -13.53 11.28
C HIS A 77 2.02 -12.21 10.72
N HIS A 78 2.78 -11.59 9.81
CA HIS A 78 2.25 -10.63 8.86
C HIS A 78 1.44 -11.40 7.81
N SER A 79 0.17 -11.03 7.68
CA SER A 79 -0.79 -11.52 6.72
C SER A 79 -0.16 -11.73 5.33
N SER A 80 -0.19 -12.96 4.82
CA SER A 80 0.44 -13.39 3.55
C SER A 80 0.01 -12.61 2.30
N ALA A 81 -1.04 -11.78 2.40
CA ALA A 81 -1.49 -10.89 1.34
C ALA A 81 -0.60 -9.64 1.16
N ALA A 82 0.07 -9.15 2.21
CA ALA A 82 0.92 -7.96 2.13
C ALA A 82 2.29 -8.26 1.50
N ALA A 83 2.86 -9.44 1.78
CA ALA A 83 4.16 -9.85 1.25
C ALA A 83 4.14 -10.13 -0.26
N ALA A 84 2.98 -10.50 -0.82
CA ALA A 84 2.85 -10.75 -2.26
C ALA A 84 2.98 -9.47 -3.12
N ALA A 85 2.73 -8.28 -2.54
CA ALA A 85 2.84 -7.02 -3.25
C ALA A 85 4.29 -6.49 -3.33
N GLN A 86 5.15 -6.86 -2.37
CA GLN A 86 6.54 -6.38 -2.31
C GLN A 86 7.49 -7.14 -3.25
N GLN A 87 7.18 -8.38 -3.62
CA GLN A 87 8.07 -9.27 -4.37
C GLN A 87 7.70 -9.42 -5.85
N GLY A 88 6.81 -8.57 -6.37
CA GLY A 88 6.19 -8.76 -7.69
C GLY A 88 6.71 -7.85 -8.80
N GLY A 89 7.96 -7.37 -8.79
CA GLY A 89 8.48 -6.48 -9.85
C GLY A 89 7.63 -5.22 -10.14
N TYR A 90 6.77 -4.84 -9.19
CA TYR A 90 5.84 -3.72 -9.31
C TYR A 90 6.33 -2.59 -8.42
N GLU A 91 6.89 -1.56 -9.03
CA GLU A 91 7.11 -0.31 -8.32
C GLU A 91 5.77 0.43 -8.25
N ILE A 92 5.15 0.43 -7.07
CA ILE A 92 3.98 1.27 -6.79
C ILE A 92 4.52 2.67 -6.46
N PRO A 93 4.20 3.71 -7.25
CA PRO A 93 4.69 5.06 -7.02
C PRO A 93 4.33 5.54 -5.61
N ALA A 94 5.24 6.28 -4.97
CA ALA A 94 5.07 6.70 -3.58
C ALA A 94 3.73 7.41 -3.32
N ARG A 95 3.26 8.21 -4.29
CA ARG A 95 1.96 8.89 -4.25
C ARG A 95 0.76 7.94 -4.21
N LEU A 96 0.87 6.75 -4.81
CA LEU A 96 -0.19 5.76 -4.86
C LEU A 96 -0.09 4.72 -3.73
N ARG A 97 1.04 4.66 -3.02
CA ARG A 97 1.28 3.62 -2.01
C ARG A 97 0.30 3.71 -0.85
N THR A 98 0.03 4.90 -0.33
CA THR A 98 -0.94 5.10 0.76
C THR A 98 -2.35 4.70 0.33
N LEU A 99 -2.75 5.13 -0.88
CA LEU A 99 -4.05 4.77 -1.46
C LEU A 99 -4.17 3.26 -1.67
N HIS A 100 -3.13 2.63 -2.21
CA HIS A 100 -3.07 1.19 -2.42
C HIS A 100 -3.25 0.41 -1.12
N ASN A 101 -2.54 0.79 -0.06
CA ASN A 101 -2.66 0.16 1.25
C ASN A 101 -4.08 0.30 1.81
N LEU A 102 -4.68 1.48 1.68
CA LEU A 102 -6.04 1.74 2.12
C LEU A 102 -7.07 0.90 1.35
N VAL A 103 -6.89 0.76 0.03
CA VAL A 103 -7.74 -0.10 -0.82
C VAL A 103 -7.62 -1.56 -0.43
N ILE A 104 -6.41 -2.07 -0.18
CA ILE A 104 -6.20 -3.44 0.30
C ILE A 104 -6.88 -3.65 1.65
N GLN A 105 -6.75 -2.68 2.57
CA GLN A 105 -7.37 -2.75 3.88
C GLN A 105 -8.91 -2.79 3.78
N TYR A 106 -9.52 -1.97 2.92
CA TYR A 106 -10.96 -2.03 2.71
C TYR A 106 -11.40 -3.32 2.01
N ALA A 107 -10.64 -3.78 1.02
CA ALA A 107 -10.93 -5.04 0.32
C ALA A 107 -10.84 -6.26 1.25
N SER A 108 -9.88 -6.29 2.18
CA SER A 108 -9.75 -7.37 3.17
C SER A 108 -10.86 -7.37 4.21
N GLN A 109 -11.44 -6.20 4.51
CA GLN A 109 -12.62 -6.05 5.35
C GLN A 109 -13.94 -6.38 4.61
N GLY A 110 -13.88 -6.68 3.30
CA GLY A 110 -15.06 -6.89 2.46
C GLY A 110 -15.83 -5.61 2.11
N ARG A 111 -15.26 -4.43 2.43
CA ARG A 111 -15.87 -3.10 2.20
C ARG A 111 -15.64 -2.61 0.78
N TYR A 112 -16.12 -3.38 -0.19
CA TYR A 112 -15.96 -3.09 -1.61
C TYR A 112 -16.70 -1.83 -2.06
N GLU A 113 -17.76 -1.45 -1.35
CA GLU A 113 -18.54 -0.25 -1.56
C GLU A 113 -17.74 1.04 -1.32
N VAL A 114 -16.66 0.97 -0.53
CA VAL A 114 -15.74 2.10 -0.32
C VAL A 114 -14.50 1.96 -1.21
N ALA A 115 -13.95 0.74 -1.33
CA ALA A 115 -12.73 0.51 -2.10
C ALA A 115 -12.89 0.84 -3.59
N VAL A 116 -14.01 0.43 -4.22
CA VAL A 116 -14.22 0.63 -5.66
C VAL A 116 -14.40 2.11 -6.02
N PRO A 117 -15.27 2.90 -5.36
CA PRO A 117 -15.38 4.33 -5.66
C PRO A 117 -14.08 5.09 -5.41
N LEU A 118 -13.35 4.75 -4.33
CA LEU A 118 -12.06 5.35 -4.02
C LEU A 118 -11.04 5.13 -5.16
N CYS A 119 -10.94 3.89 -5.67
CA CYS A 119 -10.10 3.58 -6.82
C CYS A 119 -10.54 4.32 -8.09
N LYS A 120 -11.85 4.39 -8.37
CA LYS A 120 -12.37 5.09 -9.56
C LYS A 120 -12.08 6.59 -9.51
N GLN A 121 -12.31 7.23 -8.36
CA GLN A 121 -12.01 8.64 -8.17
C GLN A 121 -10.53 8.93 -8.39
N ALA A 122 -9.64 8.15 -7.76
CA ALA A 122 -8.21 8.32 -7.94
C ALA A 122 -7.75 8.07 -9.39
N LEU A 123 -8.39 7.15 -10.10
CA LEU A 123 -8.13 6.90 -11.51
C LEU A 123 -8.54 8.09 -12.37
N GLU A 124 -9.73 8.66 -12.16
CA GLU A 124 -10.17 9.87 -12.87
C GLU A 124 -9.24 11.06 -12.62
N ASP A 125 -8.77 11.25 -11.38
CA ASP A 125 -7.87 12.34 -11.02
C ASP A 125 -6.48 12.15 -11.66
N LEU A 126 -5.99 10.91 -11.74
CA LEU A 126 -4.76 10.58 -12.48
C LEU A 126 -4.92 10.77 -13.99
N GLU A 127 -6.05 10.38 -14.57
CA GLU A 127 -6.31 10.57 -15.99
C GLU A 127 -6.41 12.05 -16.36
N LYS A 128 -7.04 12.88 -15.52
CA LYS A 128 -7.12 14.34 -15.71
C LYS A 128 -5.76 15.02 -15.58
N SER A 129 -4.93 14.59 -14.64
CA SER A 129 -3.63 15.23 -14.37
C SER A 129 -2.51 14.76 -15.30
N SER A 130 -2.44 13.45 -15.57
CA SER A 130 -1.29 12.80 -16.22
C SER A 130 -1.63 12.17 -17.58
N GLY A 131 -2.93 12.06 -17.90
CA GLY A 131 -3.41 11.38 -19.10
C GLY A 131 -3.52 9.87 -18.95
N HIS A 132 -4.38 9.25 -19.76
CA HIS A 132 -4.68 7.81 -19.72
C HIS A 132 -3.46 6.91 -20.01
N THR A 133 -2.45 7.43 -20.73
CA THR A 133 -1.25 6.66 -21.06
C THR A 133 -0.20 6.67 -19.95
N HIS A 134 -0.47 7.19 -18.76
CA HIS A 134 0.54 7.25 -17.69
C HIS A 134 0.71 5.88 -17.00
N PRO A 135 1.94 5.43 -16.65
CA PRO A 135 2.16 4.17 -15.94
C PRO A 135 1.41 4.06 -14.61
N ASP A 136 1.22 5.17 -13.89
CA ASP A 136 0.35 5.23 -12.70
C ASP A 136 -1.10 4.85 -12.97
N VAL A 137 -1.66 5.23 -14.12
CA VAL A 137 -3.03 4.82 -14.50
C VAL A 137 -3.08 3.30 -14.65
N ALA A 138 -2.07 2.70 -15.28
CA ALA A 138 -1.97 1.25 -15.38
C ALA A 138 -1.83 0.58 -14.01
N THR A 139 -1.08 1.18 -13.07
CA THR A 139 -0.98 0.67 -11.70
C THR A 139 -2.32 0.76 -10.97
N MET A 140 -3.07 1.85 -11.10
CA MET A 140 -4.40 1.98 -10.51
C MET A 140 -5.43 1.03 -11.12
N LEU A 141 -5.41 0.85 -12.45
CA LEU A 141 -6.25 -0.13 -13.14
C LEU A 141 -5.99 -1.55 -12.63
N ASN A 142 -4.71 -1.92 -12.43
CA ASN A 142 -4.34 -3.20 -11.86
C ASN A 142 -4.86 -3.35 -10.41
N ILE A 143 -4.75 -2.32 -9.58
CA ILE A 143 -5.29 -2.33 -8.20
C ILE A 143 -6.81 -2.55 -8.23
N LEU A 144 -7.54 -1.79 -9.05
CA LEU A 144 -8.99 -1.94 -9.18
C LEU A 144 -9.38 -3.33 -9.70
N ALA A 145 -8.61 -3.91 -10.63
CA ALA A 145 -8.84 -5.25 -11.11
C ALA A 145 -8.69 -6.32 -10.01
N LEU A 146 -7.73 -6.17 -9.10
CA LEU A 146 -7.59 -7.06 -7.94
C LEU A 146 -8.82 -6.98 -7.02
N VAL A 147 -9.33 -5.76 -6.78
CA VAL A 147 -10.54 -5.55 -5.99
C VAL A 147 -11.77 -6.21 -6.64
N TYR A 148 -11.90 -6.15 -7.97
CA TYR A 148 -12.97 -6.84 -8.69
C TYR A 148 -12.80 -8.36 -8.74
N ARG A 149 -11.56 -8.85 -8.83
CA ARG A 149 -11.26 -10.29 -8.71
C ARG A 149 -11.73 -10.83 -7.38
N ASP A 150 -11.51 -10.09 -6.29
CA ASP A 150 -11.91 -10.50 -4.94
C ASP A 150 -13.46 -10.48 -4.78
N GLN A 151 -14.15 -9.64 -5.57
CA GLN A 151 -15.62 -9.66 -5.72
C GLN A 151 -16.15 -10.75 -6.68
N ASN A 152 -15.29 -11.62 -7.23
CA ASN A 152 -15.62 -12.58 -8.29
C ASN A 152 -16.12 -11.94 -9.60
N LYS A 153 -15.89 -10.64 -9.83
CA LYS A 153 -16.23 -9.93 -11.06
C LYS A 153 -15.12 -10.07 -12.10
N TYR A 154 -14.86 -11.32 -12.48
CA TYR A 154 -13.71 -11.65 -13.33
C TYR A 154 -13.74 -11.00 -14.72
N LYS A 155 -14.91 -10.79 -15.33
CA LYS A 155 -15.00 -10.12 -16.64
C LYS A 155 -14.52 -8.67 -16.59
N GLU A 156 -14.95 -7.93 -15.56
CA GLU A 156 -14.57 -6.53 -15.37
C GLU A 156 -13.08 -6.41 -15.05
N ALA A 157 -12.58 -7.26 -14.16
CA ALA A 157 -11.16 -7.33 -13.83
C ALA A 157 -10.29 -7.70 -15.05
N ALA A 158 -10.73 -8.60 -15.93
CA ALA A 158 -10.01 -8.93 -17.16
C ALA A 158 -9.91 -7.70 -18.08
N ASN A 159 -10.98 -6.95 -18.27
CA ASN A 159 -10.98 -5.76 -19.12
C ASN A 159 -9.99 -4.72 -18.59
N LEU A 160 -10.04 -4.41 -17.30
CA LEU A 160 -9.11 -3.45 -16.68
C LEU A 160 -7.65 -3.88 -16.78
N LEU A 161 -7.35 -5.18 -16.64
CA LEU A 161 -5.98 -5.67 -16.79
C LEU A 161 -5.50 -5.64 -18.25
N ASN A 162 -6.38 -5.85 -19.24
CA ASN A 162 -6.03 -5.66 -20.64
C ASN A 162 -5.72 -4.20 -20.94
N ASP A 163 -6.49 -3.26 -20.40
CA ASP A 163 -6.23 -1.82 -20.54
C ASP A 163 -4.89 -1.45 -19.87
N ALA A 164 -4.64 -1.95 -18.65
CA ALA A 164 -3.37 -1.74 -17.94
C ALA A 164 -2.17 -2.32 -18.71
N LEU A 165 -2.36 -3.48 -19.36
CA LEU A 165 -1.35 -4.12 -20.18
C LEU A 165 -1.02 -3.27 -21.41
N ALA A 166 -2.04 -2.79 -22.14
CA ALA A 166 -1.84 -1.94 -23.31
C ALA A 166 -1.08 -0.63 -22.95
N ILE A 167 -1.41 -0.02 -21.81
CA ILE A 167 -0.68 1.16 -21.32
C ILE A 167 0.76 0.80 -20.99
N ARG A 168 1.01 -0.32 -20.30
CA ARG A 168 2.36 -0.74 -19.91
C ARG A 168 3.23 -1.10 -21.10
N GLU A 169 2.69 -1.79 -22.09
CA GLU A 169 3.42 -2.11 -23.32
C GLU A 169 3.82 -0.85 -24.09
N LYS A 170 2.93 0.15 -24.15
CA LYS A 170 3.20 1.42 -24.83
C LYS A 170 4.19 2.31 -24.07
N THR A 171 4.19 2.27 -22.74
CA THR A 171 5.00 3.18 -21.90
C THR A 171 6.36 2.61 -21.56
N LEU A 172 6.42 1.32 -21.22
CA LEU A 172 7.61 0.66 -20.68
C LEU A 172 8.26 -0.29 -21.70
N GLY A 173 7.53 -0.66 -22.76
CA GLY A 173 7.97 -1.64 -23.75
C GLY A 173 7.48 -3.06 -23.44
N LEU A 174 7.59 -3.93 -24.44
CA LEU A 174 7.02 -5.30 -24.41
C LEU A 174 7.73 -6.23 -23.43
N ASP A 175 9.00 -5.98 -23.14
CA ASP A 175 9.87 -6.84 -22.32
C ASP A 175 10.01 -6.33 -20.87
N HIS A 176 9.18 -5.39 -20.43
CA HIS A 176 9.30 -4.84 -19.09
C HIS A 176 8.75 -5.81 -18.02
N PRO A 177 9.39 -5.95 -16.83
CA PRO A 177 8.89 -6.79 -15.73
C PRO A 177 7.43 -6.51 -15.33
N ALA A 178 7.03 -5.24 -15.36
CA ALA A 178 5.65 -4.84 -15.08
C ALA A 178 4.63 -5.41 -16.10
N VAL A 179 5.02 -5.62 -17.37
CA VAL A 179 4.18 -6.28 -18.39
C VAL A 179 4.03 -7.77 -18.08
N ALA A 180 5.15 -8.44 -17.77
CA ALA A 180 5.14 -9.85 -17.37
C ALA A 180 4.22 -10.08 -16.16
N ALA A 181 4.26 -9.16 -15.20
CA ALA A 181 3.46 -9.27 -14.01
C ALA A 181 1.96 -9.02 -14.32
N THR A 182 1.58 -8.07 -15.20
CA THR A 182 0.18 -7.91 -15.65
C THR A 182 -0.33 -9.15 -16.38
N LEU A 183 0.50 -9.72 -17.26
CA LEU A 183 0.21 -10.96 -17.98
C LEU A 183 -0.06 -12.12 -17.01
N ASN A 184 0.76 -12.24 -15.96
CA ASN A 184 0.54 -13.25 -14.93
C ASN A 184 -0.79 -13.03 -14.18
N ASN A 185 -1.13 -11.78 -13.84
CA ASN A 185 -2.42 -11.47 -13.22
C ASN A 185 -3.61 -11.84 -14.11
N LEU A 186 -3.52 -11.60 -15.43
CA LEU A 186 -4.52 -12.04 -16.40
C LEU A 186 -4.61 -13.57 -16.48
N ALA A 187 -3.47 -14.26 -16.51
CA ALA A 187 -3.44 -15.72 -16.58
C ALA A 187 -4.09 -16.36 -15.34
N VAL A 188 -3.76 -15.89 -14.14
CA VAL A 188 -4.40 -16.31 -12.89
C VAL A 188 -5.91 -16.09 -12.94
N LEU A 189 -6.34 -14.97 -13.52
CA LEU A 189 -7.76 -14.64 -13.64
C LEU A 189 -8.49 -15.56 -14.62
N TYR A 190 -7.88 -15.92 -15.74
CA TYR A 190 -8.44 -16.92 -16.66
C TYR A 190 -8.41 -18.34 -16.07
N GLY A 191 -7.36 -18.70 -15.33
CA GLY A 191 -7.27 -19.96 -14.58
C GLY A 191 -8.42 -20.12 -13.58
N LYS A 192 -8.73 -19.08 -12.81
CA LYS A 192 -9.90 -19.07 -11.89
C LYS A 192 -11.24 -19.23 -12.60
N ARG A 193 -11.34 -18.89 -13.89
CA ARG A 193 -12.54 -19.11 -14.72
C ARG A 193 -12.56 -20.47 -15.43
N GLY A 194 -11.54 -21.31 -15.25
CA GLY A 194 -11.37 -22.57 -15.97
C GLY A 194 -10.94 -22.41 -17.44
N LYS A 195 -10.51 -21.21 -17.84
CA LYS A 195 -10.09 -20.89 -19.22
C LYS A 195 -8.58 -21.11 -19.40
N TYR A 196 -8.10 -22.31 -19.10
CA TYR A 196 -6.66 -22.64 -19.13
C TYR A 196 -6.02 -22.45 -20.51
N LYS A 197 -6.76 -22.72 -21.59
CA LYS A 197 -6.29 -22.48 -22.96
C LYS A 197 -6.00 -21.01 -23.28
N GLU A 198 -6.71 -20.08 -22.63
CA GLU A 198 -6.48 -18.64 -22.77
C GLU A 198 -5.36 -18.16 -21.81
N ALA A 199 -5.17 -18.85 -20.68
CA ALA A 199 -4.14 -18.52 -19.70
C ALA A 199 -2.73 -18.96 -20.13
N GLU A 200 -2.60 -20.14 -20.75
CA GLU A 200 -1.32 -20.72 -21.16
C GLU A 200 -0.43 -19.77 -22.01
N PRO A 201 -0.93 -19.13 -23.09
CA PRO A 201 -0.08 -18.22 -23.88
C PRO A 201 0.36 -16.98 -23.09
N LEU A 202 -0.45 -16.53 -22.13
CA LEU A 202 -0.12 -15.39 -21.27
C LEU A 202 0.96 -15.76 -20.26
N CYS A 203 0.87 -16.94 -19.64
CA CYS A 203 1.91 -17.46 -18.75
C CYS A 203 3.24 -17.64 -19.48
N LYS A 204 3.24 -18.22 -20.69
CA LYS A 204 4.45 -18.39 -21.51
C LYS A 204 5.10 -17.06 -21.83
N ARG A 205 4.32 -16.08 -22.30
CA ARG A 205 4.84 -14.74 -22.58
C ARG A 205 5.42 -14.06 -21.34
N ALA A 206 4.76 -14.18 -20.19
CA ALA A 206 5.27 -13.65 -18.93
C ALA A 206 6.57 -14.34 -18.48
N LEU A 207 6.69 -15.65 -18.69
CA LEU A 207 7.89 -16.43 -18.40
C LEU A 207 9.06 -15.97 -19.27
N GLU A 208 8.87 -15.88 -20.59
CA GLU A 208 9.89 -15.42 -21.55
C GLU A 208 10.44 -14.03 -21.17
N ILE A 209 9.56 -13.11 -20.78
CA ILE A 209 9.98 -11.77 -20.32
C ILE A 209 10.79 -11.86 -19.02
N ARG A 210 10.35 -12.66 -18.04
CA ARG A 210 11.07 -12.81 -16.76
C ARG A 210 12.43 -13.46 -16.95
N GLU A 211 12.52 -14.51 -17.77
CA GLU A 211 13.79 -15.16 -18.11
C GLU A 211 14.76 -14.18 -18.78
N LYS A 212 14.26 -13.36 -19.70
CA LYS A 212 15.09 -12.36 -20.41
C LYS A 212 15.60 -11.24 -19.50
N VAL A 213 14.79 -10.77 -18.55
CA VAL A 213 15.16 -9.63 -17.70
C VAL A 213 15.94 -10.05 -16.45
N LEU A 214 15.54 -11.16 -15.82
CA LEU A 214 16.04 -11.57 -14.51
C LEU A 214 17.01 -12.77 -14.58
N GLY A 215 17.04 -13.49 -15.71
CA GLY A 215 17.76 -14.75 -15.86
C GLY A 215 16.95 -15.96 -15.39
N SER A 216 17.32 -17.15 -15.88
CA SER A 216 16.62 -18.42 -15.63
C SER A 216 16.57 -18.84 -14.15
N ASP A 217 17.56 -18.42 -13.37
CA ASP A 217 17.72 -18.85 -11.97
C ASP A 217 16.99 -17.94 -10.98
N HIS A 218 16.28 -16.91 -11.47
CA HIS A 218 15.59 -15.98 -10.58
C HIS A 218 14.36 -16.63 -9.91
N PRO A 219 14.12 -16.40 -8.60
CA PRO A 219 12.97 -16.95 -7.88
C PRO A 219 11.61 -16.66 -8.54
N ASP A 220 11.49 -15.52 -9.22
CA ASP A 220 10.26 -15.15 -9.93
C ASP A 220 10.03 -15.94 -11.22
N VAL A 221 11.08 -16.49 -11.85
CA VAL A 221 10.94 -17.44 -12.96
C VAL A 221 10.43 -18.77 -12.41
N ALA A 222 10.99 -19.25 -11.30
CA ALA A 222 10.51 -20.47 -10.64
C ALA A 222 9.04 -20.35 -10.19
N LYS A 223 8.64 -19.21 -9.62
CA LYS A 223 7.22 -18.94 -9.28
C LYS A 223 6.33 -18.95 -10.51
N GLN A 224 6.81 -18.45 -11.65
CA GLN A 224 6.04 -18.41 -12.89
C GLN A 224 5.87 -19.80 -13.51
N LEU A 225 6.89 -20.67 -13.41
CA LEU A 225 6.81 -22.07 -13.85
C LEU A 225 5.84 -22.90 -13.01
N ASN A 226 5.61 -22.52 -11.75
CA ASN A 226 4.67 -23.19 -10.86
C ASN A 226 3.19 -22.77 -11.09
N ASN A 227 2.92 -21.81 -11.99
CA ASN A 227 1.64 -21.12 -12.12
C ASN A 227 0.81 -21.54 -13.34
#